data_AF-A0A143BHY1-F1
#
_entry.id   AF-A0A143BHY1-F1
#
_cell.length_a   1.000
_cell.length_b   1.000
_cell.length_c   1.000
_cell.angle_alpha   90.00
_cell.angle_beta   90.00
_cell.angle_gamma   90.00
#
_symmetry.space_group_name_H-M   'P 1'
#
loop_
_entity.id
_entity.type
_entity.pdbx_description
1 polymer ?
#
loop_
_entity_poly.entity_id
_entity_poly.type
_entity_poly.pdbx_seq_one_letter_code
_entity_poly.pdbx_strand_id
1 'polypeptide(L)'
;MSDPRAQTAYYESEAALRLVDKELDTLRDGAEAVSRFVSVSLSDLPLILERANNQIRSVLAHLRETRNALQTTTFDKLQTTHDKIKEVTSATEDAATNIMDACDRASQIVDELDAIDAEPAPDREKAGALRSTLRDELFMMMGALQFQDITSQQLAHASSVLVEMENRLADIANLFDSSISIERPLASLNTVDEKTYDPNATTRNAEQRQNLADEIFTSVKAPAA
;
A
#
# COMPACT_ATOMS: atom_id res chain seq x y z
N MET A 1 -3.41 -82.15 -3.12
CA MET A 1 -2.52 -81.11 -3.68
C MET A 1 -3.16 -79.78 -3.31
N SER A 2 -2.66 -79.15 -2.25
CA SER A 2 -3.22 -77.91 -1.70
C SER A 2 -2.82 -76.76 -2.60
N ASP A 3 -3.82 -76.01 -3.10
CA ASP A 3 -3.62 -74.94 -4.06
C ASP A 3 -2.83 -73.78 -3.42
N PRO A 4 -1.61 -73.47 -3.88
CA PRO A 4 -0.78 -72.42 -3.31
C PRO A 4 -1.45 -71.05 -3.35
N ARG A 5 -2.40 -70.83 -4.27
CA ARG A 5 -3.19 -69.59 -4.35
C ARG A 5 -4.19 -69.45 -3.22
N ALA A 6 -4.74 -70.56 -2.73
CA ALA A 6 -5.65 -70.54 -1.59
C ALA A 6 -4.91 -70.14 -0.30
N GLN A 7 -3.70 -70.65 -0.10
CA GLN A 7 -2.88 -70.30 1.07
C GLN A 7 -2.48 -68.82 1.11
N THR A 8 -2.12 -68.23 -0.03
CA THR A 8 -1.83 -66.78 -0.08
C THR A 8 -3.05 -65.93 0.22
N ALA A 9 -4.23 -66.31 -0.29
CA ALA A 9 -5.47 -65.58 -0.01
C ALA A 9 -5.86 -65.64 1.48
N TYR A 10 -5.63 -66.77 2.14
CA TYR A 10 -5.85 -66.89 3.59
C TYR A 10 -4.88 -66.02 4.39
N TYR A 11 -3.60 -65.99 4.02
CA TYR A 11 -2.61 -65.14 4.69
C TYR A 11 -2.90 -63.64 4.52
N GLU A 12 -3.32 -63.22 3.32
CA GLU A 12 -3.72 -61.83 3.07
C GLU A 12 -4.99 -61.45 3.85
N SER A 13 -5.97 -62.36 3.91
CA SER A 13 -7.19 -62.12 4.69
C SER A 13 -6.92 -62.07 6.20
N GLU A 14 -6.02 -62.90 6.72
CA GLU A 14 -5.63 -62.87 8.14
C GLU A 14 -4.86 -61.59 8.49
N ALA A 15 -3.96 -61.16 7.61
CA ALA A 15 -3.24 -59.90 7.78
C ALA A 15 -4.19 -58.69 7.76
N ALA A 16 -5.18 -58.68 6.86
CA ALA A 16 -6.21 -57.65 6.81
C ALA A 16 -7.07 -57.63 8.08
N LEU A 17 -7.47 -58.80 8.59
CA LEU A 17 -8.25 -58.88 9.84
C LEU A 17 -7.47 -58.36 11.05
N ARG A 18 -6.16 -58.65 11.16
CA ARG A 18 -5.32 -58.10 12.23
C ARG A 18 -5.13 -56.59 12.12
N LEU A 19 -5.09 -56.05 10.90
CA LEU A 19 -5.03 -54.60 10.68
C LEU A 19 -6.33 -53.91 11.13
N VAL A 20 -7.48 -54.51 10.80
CA VAL A 20 -8.80 -54.01 11.22
C VAL A 20 -8.96 -54.10 12.73
N ASP A 21 -8.51 -55.19 13.37
CA ASP A 21 -8.58 -55.35 14.83
C ASP A 21 -7.72 -54.29 15.55
N LYS A 22 -6.53 -54.00 15.01
CA LYS A 22 -5.66 -52.92 15.51
C LYS A 22 -6.29 -51.54 15.37
N GLU A 23 -6.99 -51.27 14.26
CA GLU A 23 -7.72 -50.01 14.07
C GLU A 23 -8.99 -49.91 14.96
N LEU A 24 -9.61 -51.04 15.30
CA LEU A 24 -10.71 -51.05 16.26
C LEU A 24 -10.22 -50.80 17.69
N ASP A 25 -9.06 -51.33 18.07
CA ASP A 25 -8.46 -51.05 19.38
C ASP A 25 -7.98 -49.59 19.50
N THR A 26 -7.42 -48.99 18.44
CA THR A 26 -7.10 -47.55 18.44
C THR A 26 -8.34 -46.67 18.55
N LEU A 27 -9.44 -47.04 17.89
CA LEU A 27 -10.73 -46.33 18.03
C LEU A 27 -11.35 -46.51 19.42
N ARG A 28 -11.15 -47.66 20.06
CA ARG A 28 -11.64 -47.95 21.42
C ARG A 28 -10.86 -47.16 22.47
N ASP A 29 -9.54 -47.07 22.36
CA ASP A 29 -8.72 -46.19 23.21
C ASP A 29 -9.06 -44.71 22.95
N GLY A 30 -9.38 -44.35 21.71
CA GLY A 30 -9.93 -43.04 21.37
C GLY A 30 -11.29 -42.76 22.04
N ALA A 31 -12.16 -43.76 22.14
CA ALA A 31 -13.47 -43.64 22.79
C ALA A 31 -13.37 -43.51 24.32
N GLU A 32 -12.39 -44.16 24.96
CA GLU A 32 -12.11 -43.93 26.39
C GLU A 32 -11.55 -42.53 26.67
N ALA A 33 -10.81 -41.93 25.72
CA ALA A 33 -10.33 -40.55 25.83
C ALA A 33 -11.48 -39.50 25.74
N VAL A 34 -12.59 -39.83 25.07
CA VAL A 34 -13.76 -38.95 24.91
C VAL A 34 -14.65 -38.93 26.17
N SER A 35 -14.56 -39.93 27.05
CA SER A 35 -15.31 -39.98 28.31
C SER A 35 -14.61 -39.27 29.48
N ARG A 36 -13.72 -38.29 29.21
CA ARG A 36 -13.46 -37.21 30.16
C ARG A 36 -14.48 -36.10 29.95
N PHE A 37 -15.76 -36.42 30.06
CA PHE A 37 -16.74 -35.41 30.39
C PHE A 37 -16.41 -34.93 31.79
N VAL A 38 -15.81 -33.74 31.84
CA VAL A 38 -15.59 -32.97 33.07
C VAL A 38 -16.91 -33.00 33.84
N SER A 39 -16.96 -33.75 34.94
CA SER A 39 -18.06 -33.67 35.90
C SER A 39 -17.97 -32.30 36.57
N VAL A 40 -18.44 -31.26 35.87
CA VAL A 40 -18.53 -29.91 36.42
C VAL A 40 -19.55 -29.99 37.53
N SER A 41 -19.08 -29.92 38.78
CA SER A 41 -19.99 -29.83 39.92
C SER A 41 -20.74 -28.51 39.83
N LEU A 42 -22.03 -28.52 40.19
CA LEU A 42 -22.85 -27.30 40.31
C LEU A 42 -22.22 -26.27 41.28
N SER A 43 -21.36 -26.71 42.19
CA SER A 43 -20.55 -25.85 43.07
C SER A 43 -19.46 -25.06 42.36
N ASP A 44 -18.99 -25.54 41.19
CA ASP A 44 -17.87 -24.93 40.44
C ASP A 44 -18.37 -23.95 39.37
N LEU A 45 -19.67 -24.00 39.09
CA LEU A 45 -20.38 -23.16 38.13
C LEU A 45 -20.17 -21.66 38.38
N PRO A 46 -20.22 -21.14 39.64
CA PRO A 46 -19.92 -19.74 39.92
C PRO A 46 -18.48 -19.35 39.54
N LEU A 47 -17.50 -20.22 39.81
CA LEU A 47 -16.09 -19.98 39.50
C LEU A 47 -15.83 -20.01 37.99
N ILE A 48 -16.48 -20.93 37.27
CA ILE A 48 -16.41 -21.03 35.81
C ILE A 48 -17.06 -19.80 35.17
N LEU A 49 -18.22 -19.37 35.66
CA LEU A 49 -18.89 -18.15 35.19
C LEU A 49 -18.06 -16.90 35.45
N GLU A 50 -17.43 -16.80 36.62
CA GLU A 50 -16.55 -15.69 36.95
C GLU A 50 -15.32 -15.66 36.03
N ARG A 51 -14.67 -16.80 35.80
CA ARG A 51 -13.54 -16.93 34.87
C ARG A 51 -13.96 -16.58 33.44
N ALA A 52 -15.09 -17.10 32.97
CA ALA A 52 -15.60 -16.81 31.62
C ALA A 52 -15.96 -15.32 31.47
N ASN A 53 -16.59 -14.72 32.48
CA ASN A 53 -16.92 -13.29 32.48
C ASN A 53 -15.65 -12.42 32.47
N ASN A 54 -14.63 -12.79 33.25
CA ASN A 54 -13.34 -12.11 33.24
C ASN A 54 -12.61 -12.24 31.89
N GLN A 55 -12.66 -13.42 31.27
CA GLN A 55 -12.12 -13.63 29.92
C GLN A 55 -12.86 -12.79 28.86
N ILE A 56 -14.21 -12.80 28.88
CA ILE A 56 -15.03 -11.97 27.98
C ILE A 56 -14.72 -10.49 28.17
N ARG A 57 -14.58 -10.02 29.42
CA ARG A 57 -14.22 -8.63 29.71
C ARG A 57 -12.83 -8.26 29.20
N SER A 58 -11.86 -9.16 29.33
CA SER A 58 -10.50 -8.96 28.79
C SER A 58 -10.51 -8.90 27.26
N VAL A 59 -11.22 -9.81 26.59
CA VAL A 59 -11.38 -9.78 25.13
C VAL A 59 -12.07 -8.49 24.67
N LEU A 60 -13.15 -8.08 25.34
CA LEU A 60 -13.85 -6.82 25.03
C LEU A 60 -12.97 -5.58 25.25
N ALA A 61 -12.10 -5.60 26.26
CA ALA A 61 -11.14 -4.52 26.50
C ALA A 61 -10.12 -4.43 25.36
N HIS A 62 -9.52 -5.55 24.96
CA HIS A 62 -8.61 -5.60 23.81
C HIS A 62 -9.30 -5.18 22.51
N LEU A 63 -10.55 -5.61 22.26
CA LEU A 63 -11.31 -5.19 21.08
C LEU A 63 -11.53 -3.67 21.03
N ARG A 64 -11.81 -3.06 22.18
CA ARG A 64 -11.96 -1.59 22.27
C ARG A 64 -10.64 -0.88 22.02
N GLU A 65 -9.55 -1.41 22.55
CA GLU A 65 -8.20 -0.86 22.34
C GLU A 65 -7.77 -0.97 20.87
N THR A 66 -7.91 -2.14 20.25
CA THR A 66 -7.62 -2.36 18.82
C THR A 66 -8.51 -1.49 17.93
N ARG A 67 -9.80 -1.36 18.25
CA ARG A 67 -10.70 -0.45 17.54
C ARG A 67 -10.22 1.00 17.63
N ASN A 68 -9.85 1.48 18.81
CA ASN A 68 -9.39 2.85 18.98
C ASN A 68 -8.08 3.10 18.22
N ALA A 69 -7.13 2.15 18.29
CA ALA A 69 -5.86 2.21 17.55
C ALA A 69 -6.07 2.22 16.02
N LEU A 70 -7.01 1.42 15.52
CA LEU A 70 -7.41 1.46 14.11
C LEU A 70 -8.06 2.78 13.74
N GLN A 71 -9.08 3.18 14.51
CA GLN A 71 -9.98 4.26 14.14
C GLN A 71 -9.28 5.61 14.09
N THR A 72 -8.34 5.88 14.98
CA THR A 72 -7.62 7.16 14.98
C THR A 72 -6.51 7.14 13.92
N THR A 73 -5.53 6.25 14.03
CA THR A 73 -4.32 6.36 13.20
C THR A 73 -4.53 5.93 11.75
N THR A 74 -5.37 4.92 11.50
CA THR A 74 -5.58 4.40 10.12
C THR A 74 -6.47 5.35 9.33
N PHE A 75 -7.52 5.88 9.96
CA PHE A 75 -8.43 6.81 9.29
C PHE A 75 -7.73 8.13 8.97
N ASP A 76 -6.95 8.68 9.91
CA ASP A 76 -6.22 9.93 9.69
C ASP A 76 -5.16 9.78 8.58
N LYS A 77 -4.42 8.66 8.56
CA LYS A 77 -3.47 8.35 7.47
C LYS A 77 -4.15 8.14 6.12
N LEU A 78 -5.31 7.47 6.08
CA LEU A 78 -6.10 7.28 4.86
C LEU A 78 -6.56 8.62 4.32
N GLN A 79 -7.14 9.46 5.18
CA GLN A 79 -7.64 10.78 4.82
C GLN A 79 -6.50 11.65 4.27
N THR A 80 -5.35 11.67 4.94
CA THR A 80 -4.16 12.40 4.49
C THR A 80 -3.67 11.89 3.13
N THR A 81 -3.64 10.57 2.94
CA THR A 81 -3.25 9.95 1.66
C THR A 81 -4.23 10.30 0.55
N HIS A 82 -5.53 10.28 0.83
CA HIS A 82 -6.57 10.68 -0.11
C HIS A 82 -6.43 12.14 -0.53
N ASP A 83 -6.25 13.04 0.45
CA ASP A 83 -6.04 14.46 0.20
C ASP A 83 -4.78 14.69 -0.64
N LYS A 84 -3.71 13.92 -0.39
CA LYS A 84 -2.47 14.01 -1.16
C LYS A 84 -2.63 13.50 -2.59
N ILE A 85 -3.31 12.37 -2.80
CA ILE A 85 -3.63 11.87 -4.14
C ILE A 85 -4.46 12.92 -4.89
N LYS A 86 -5.45 13.54 -4.24
CA LYS A 86 -6.26 14.60 -4.84
C LYS A 86 -5.42 15.82 -5.22
N GLU A 87 -4.48 16.24 -4.38
CA GLU A 87 -3.51 17.31 -4.69
C GLU A 87 -2.68 16.95 -5.94
N VAL A 88 -2.13 15.74 -5.99
CA VAL A 88 -1.33 15.26 -7.12
C VAL A 88 -2.13 15.21 -8.41
N THR A 89 -3.37 14.72 -8.36
CA THR A 89 -4.27 14.70 -9.52
C THR A 89 -4.55 16.12 -10.02
N SER A 90 -4.87 17.05 -9.11
CA SER A 90 -5.09 18.46 -9.46
C SER A 90 -3.85 19.09 -10.09
N ALA A 91 -2.67 18.88 -9.50
CA ALA A 91 -1.42 19.41 -10.03
C ALA A 91 -1.07 18.80 -11.40
N THR A 92 -1.40 17.53 -11.63
CA THR A 92 -1.23 16.85 -12.91
C THR A 92 -2.18 17.42 -13.96
N GLU A 93 -3.43 17.69 -13.61
CA GLU A 93 -4.41 18.33 -14.48
C GLU A 93 -3.99 19.75 -14.87
N ASP A 94 -3.55 20.55 -13.89
CA ASP A 94 -3.02 21.90 -14.13
C ASP A 94 -1.81 21.87 -15.05
N ALA A 95 -0.86 20.96 -14.81
CA ALA A 95 0.33 20.82 -15.64
C ALA A 95 0.01 20.35 -17.06
N ALA A 96 -0.91 19.38 -17.22
CA ALA A 96 -1.35 18.92 -18.53
C ALA A 96 -2.04 20.05 -19.32
N THR A 97 -2.89 20.83 -18.66
CA THR A 97 -3.55 22.00 -19.26
C THR A 97 -2.53 23.04 -19.72
N ASN A 98 -1.57 23.38 -18.85
CA ASN A 98 -0.50 24.32 -19.19
C ASN A 98 0.35 23.85 -20.37
N ILE A 99 0.63 22.55 -20.48
CA ILE A 99 1.36 21.97 -21.62
C ILE A 99 0.53 22.08 -22.90
N MET A 100 -0.77 21.78 -22.87
CA MET A 100 -1.65 21.91 -24.03
C MET A 100 -1.73 23.37 -24.51
N ASP A 101 -1.94 24.31 -23.59
CA ASP A 101 -2.01 25.73 -23.92
C ASP A 101 -0.68 26.24 -24.53
N ALA A 102 0.45 25.77 -24.01
CA ALA A 102 1.77 26.11 -24.56
C ALA A 102 2.01 25.47 -25.94
N CYS A 103 1.55 24.24 -26.17
CA CYS A 103 1.57 23.62 -27.50
C CYS A 103 0.74 24.41 -28.53
N ASP A 104 -0.43 24.90 -28.13
CA ASP A 104 -1.30 25.71 -29.01
C ASP A 104 -0.62 27.03 -29.37
N ARG A 105 -0.04 27.74 -28.40
CA ARG A 105 0.73 28.97 -28.65
C ARG A 105 1.97 28.70 -29.51
N ALA A 106 2.71 27.62 -29.24
CA ALA A 106 3.87 27.23 -30.01
C ALA A 106 3.51 26.92 -31.47
N SER A 107 2.37 26.25 -31.70
CA SER A 107 1.87 25.96 -33.06
C SER A 107 1.52 27.25 -33.81
N GLN A 108 0.86 28.21 -33.15
CA GLN A 108 0.58 29.53 -33.74
C GLN A 108 1.87 30.28 -34.11
N ILE A 109 2.88 30.25 -33.24
CA ILE A 109 4.18 30.88 -33.52
C ILE A 109 4.88 30.22 -34.72
N VAL A 110 4.77 28.90 -34.87
CA VAL A 110 5.31 28.18 -36.04
C VAL A 110 4.57 28.59 -37.31
N ASP A 111 3.23 28.66 -37.29
CA ASP A 111 2.44 29.13 -38.43
C ASP A 111 2.80 30.57 -38.84
N GLU A 112 3.03 31.46 -37.87
CA GLU A 112 3.50 32.83 -38.12
C GLU A 112 4.91 32.88 -38.71
N LEU A 113 5.82 32.01 -38.26
CA LEU A 113 7.16 31.89 -38.82
C LEU A 113 7.13 31.40 -40.27
N ASP A 114 6.30 30.39 -40.56
CA ASP A 114 6.11 29.87 -41.91
C ASP A 114 5.52 30.93 -42.84
N ALA A 115 4.58 31.75 -42.35
CA ALA A 115 4.04 32.88 -43.10
C ALA A 115 5.10 33.92 -43.44
N ILE A 116 5.99 34.26 -42.51
CA ILE A 116 7.10 35.20 -42.76
C ILE A 116 8.10 34.64 -43.77
N ASP A 117 8.46 33.36 -43.66
CA ASP A 117 9.40 32.73 -44.58
C ASP A 117 8.81 32.56 -46.01
N ALA A 118 7.48 32.59 -46.16
CA ALA A 118 6.79 32.59 -47.45
C ALA A 118 6.76 33.97 -48.15
N GLU A 119 7.07 35.06 -47.46
CA GLU A 119 7.10 36.41 -48.05
C GLU A 119 8.29 36.58 -49.03
N PRO A 120 8.13 37.34 -50.13
CA PRO A 120 9.19 37.55 -51.12
C PRO A 120 10.41 38.31 -50.57
N ALA A 121 10.25 39.05 -49.47
CA ALA A 121 11.32 39.71 -48.73
C ALA A 121 11.12 39.43 -47.22
N PRO A 122 11.57 38.28 -46.71
CA PRO A 122 11.24 37.83 -45.36
C PRO A 122 11.88 38.72 -44.29
N ASP A 123 11.07 39.15 -43.33
CA ASP A 123 11.52 39.90 -42.16
C ASP A 123 12.26 39.00 -41.16
N ARG A 124 13.59 39.00 -41.27
CA ARG A 124 14.48 38.21 -40.41
C ARG A 124 14.50 38.67 -38.96
N GLU A 125 14.22 39.95 -38.69
CA GLU A 125 14.20 40.49 -37.33
C GLU A 125 12.96 40.00 -36.58
N LYS A 126 11.79 40.13 -37.22
CA LYS A 126 10.52 39.60 -36.69
C LYS A 126 10.57 38.09 -36.48
N ALA A 127 11.12 37.33 -37.45
CA ALA A 127 11.31 35.90 -37.30
C ALA A 127 12.29 35.53 -36.16
N GLY A 128 13.30 36.36 -35.92
CA GLY A 128 14.22 36.21 -34.78
C GLY A 128 13.50 36.34 -33.44
N ALA A 129 12.63 37.35 -33.30
CA ALA A 129 11.83 37.57 -32.10
C ALA A 129 10.87 36.40 -31.83
N LEU A 130 10.12 35.95 -32.84
CA LEU A 130 9.21 34.81 -32.72
C LEU A 130 9.92 33.51 -32.33
N ARG A 131 11.11 33.25 -32.88
CA ARG A 131 11.93 32.09 -32.46
C ARG A 131 12.39 32.18 -31.01
N SER A 132 12.59 33.39 -30.47
CA SER A 132 12.87 33.57 -29.04
C SER A 132 11.66 33.19 -28.22
N THR A 133 10.48 33.73 -28.55
CA THR A 133 9.22 33.41 -27.86
C THR A 133 8.92 31.91 -27.91
N LEU A 134 9.14 31.26 -29.05
CA LEU A 134 8.96 29.81 -29.18
C LEU A 134 9.87 29.03 -28.21
N ARG A 135 11.12 29.46 -28.04
CA ARG A 135 12.02 28.82 -27.08
C ARG A 135 11.53 29.01 -25.64
N ASP A 136 11.02 30.18 -25.31
CA ASP A 136 10.48 30.47 -23.98
C ASP A 136 9.25 29.58 -23.68
N GLU A 137 8.35 29.39 -24.66
CA GLU A 137 7.21 28.47 -24.54
C GLU A 137 7.66 27.00 -24.37
N LEU A 138 8.68 26.57 -25.11
CA LEU A 138 9.27 25.23 -24.94
C LEU A 138 9.91 25.04 -23.56
N PHE A 139 10.55 26.08 -23.02
CA PHE A 139 11.08 26.05 -21.65
C PHE A 139 9.96 25.96 -20.61
N MET A 140 8.84 26.68 -20.81
CA MET A 140 7.67 26.58 -19.94
C MET A 140 7.05 25.18 -19.96
N MET A 141 6.91 24.56 -21.14
CA MET A 141 6.46 23.15 -21.26
C MET A 141 7.39 22.19 -20.53
N MET A 142 8.71 22.36 -20.68
CA MET A 142 9.69 21.53 -20.01
C MET A 142 9.66 21.69 -18.49
N GLY A 143 9.43 22.92 -18.02
CA GLY A 143 9.18 23.22 -16.61
C GLY A 143 7.90 22.56 -16.10
N ALA A 144 6.81 22.62 -16.88
CA ALA A 144 5.56 21.97 -16.52
C ALA A 144 5.76 20.46 -16.32
N LEU A 145 6.49 19.77 -17.21
CA LEU A 145 6.79 18.32 -17.11
C LEU A 145 7.46 17.88 -15.80
N GLN A 146 8.06 18.80 -15.03
CA GLN A 146 8.61 18.49 -13.70
C GLN A 146 7.54 17.98 -12.71
N PHE A 147 6.25 18.20 -12.99
CA PHE A 147 5.16 17.60 -12.22
C PHE A 147 5.27 16.07 -12.16
N GLN A 148 5.86 15.43 -13.18
CA GLN A 148 5.99 13.98 -13.28
C GLN A 148 6.84 13.39 -12.14
N ASP A 149 7.96 14.03 -11.80
CA ASP A 149 8.85 13.56 -10.73
C ASP A 149 8.14 13.69 -9.37
N ILE A 150 7.56 14.86 -9.08
CA ILE A 150 6.81 15.11 -7.84
C ILE A 150 5.62 14.14 -7.71
N THR A 151 4.88 13.92 -8.80
CA THR A 151 3.74 12.97 -8.84
C THR A 151 4.20 11.56 -8.53
N SER A 152 5.33 11.12 -9.12
CA SER A 152 5.87 9.78 -8.88
C SER A 152 6.28 9.56 -7.42
N GLN A 153 6.91 10.56 -6.80
CA GLN A 153 7.30 10.51 -5.39
C GLN A 153 6.08 10.46 -4.47
N GLN A 154 5.04 11.26 -4.76
CA GLN A 154 3.83 11.29 -3.95
C GLN A 154 2.99 10.02 -4.08
N LEU A 155 2.92 9.43 -5.28
CA LEU A 155 2.26 8.13 -5.48
C LEU A 155 3.02 6.98 -4.81
N ALA A 156 4.36 6.99 -4.86
CA ALA A 156 5.17 5.99 -4.17
C ALA A 156 4.93 6.04 -2.65
N HIS A 157 4.86 7.23 -2.06
CA HIS A 157 4.53 7.41 -0.65
C HIS A 157 3.10 6.96 -0.33
N ALA A 158 2.12 7.36 -1.13
CA ALA A 158 0.74 6.91 -0.95
C ALA A 158 0.65 5.37 -0.97
N SER A 159 1.39 4.72 -1.87
CA SER A 159 1.48 3.26 -1.93
C SER A 159 2.10 2.68 -0.67
N SER A 160 3.19 3.24 -0.15
CA SER A 160 3.81 2.73 1.10
C SER A 160 2.88 2.87 2.30
N VAL A 161 2.12 3.97 2.40
CA VAL A 161 1.14 4.15 3.47
C VAL A 161 0.01 3.12 3.36
N LEU A 162 -0.49 2.85 2.15
CA LEU A 162 -1.51 1.82 1.94
C LEU A 162 -1.00 0.42 2.30
N VAL A 163 0.25 0.09 1.99
CA VAL A 163 0.88 -1.18 2.40
C VAL A 163 1.03 -1.26 3.92
N GLU A 164 1.42 -0.17 4.59
CA GLU A 164 1.45 -0.14 6.06
C GLU A 164 0.05 -0.41 6.66
N MET A 165 -0.98 0.19 6.08
CA MET A 165 -2.36 0.00 6.51
C MET A 165 -2.86 -1.43 6.23
N GLU A 166 -2.52 -2.00 5.08
CA GLU A 166 -2.80 -3.40 4.77
C GLU A 166 -2.18 -4.31 5.81
N ASN A 167 -0.89 -4.16 6.12
CA ASN A 167 -0.20 -4.96 7.12
C ASN A 167 -0.86 -4.85 8.50
N ARG A 168 -1.24 -3.63 8.94
CA ARG A 168 -1.96 -3.44 10.21
C ARG A 168 -3.31 -4.14 10.23
N LEU A 169 -4.09 -4.04 9.16
CA LEU A 169 -5.38 -4.75 9.04
C LEU A 169 -5.18 -6.26 9.03
N ALA A 170 -4.12 -6.72 8.37
CA ALA A 170 -3.73 -8.10 8.28
C ALA A 170 -3.30 -8.66 9.65
N ASP A 171 -2.57 -7.90 10.46
CA ASP A 171 -2.20 -8.26 11.83
C ASP A 171 -3.42 -8.36 12.74
N ILE A 172 -4.39 -7.47 12.55
CA ILE A 172 -5.64 -7.49 13.29
C ILE A 172 -6.48 -8.69 12.89
N ALA A 173 -6.60 -8.96 11.58
CA ALA A 173 -7.25 -10.17 11.10
C ALA A 173 -6.62 -11.42 11.73
N ASN A 174 -5.28 -11.51 11.78
CA ASN A 174 -4.58 -12.61 12.45
C ASN A 174 -4.86 -12.68 13.96
N LEU A 175 -5.01 -11.55 14.66
CA LEU A 175 -5.40 -11.56 16.08
C LEU A 175 -6.76 -12.21 16.30
N PHE A 176 -7.72 -12.01 15.39
CA PHE A 176 -9.01 -12.71 15.39
C PHE A 176 -8.89 -14.17 14.93
N ASP A 177 -8.03 -14.43 13.95
CA ASP A 177 -7.75 -15.76 13.39
C ASP A 177 -6.81 -16.59 14.28
N SER A 178 -6.31 -16.09 15.40
CA SER A 178 -5.64 -16.92 16.43
C SER A 178 -6.58 -18.01 17.01
N SER A 179 -7.86 -17.99 16.64
CA SER A 179 -8.82 -19.06 16.88
C SER A 179 -8.95 -20.07 15.71
N ILE A 180 -8.38 -19.78 14.53
CA ILE A 180 -8.39 -20.61 13.30
C ILE A 180 -7.05 -20.39 12.56
N SER A 181 -6.09 -21.29 12.73
CA SER A 181 -4.78 -21.20 12.05
C SER A 181 -4.91 -21.23 10.52
N ILE A 182 -4.64 -20.11 9.85
CA ILE A 182 -4.44 -20.06 8.39
C ILE A 182 -3.01 -19.63 8.10
N GLU A 183 -2.23 -20.53 7.50
CA GLU A 183 -0.85 -20.33 7.07
C GLU A 183 -0.76 -19.21 6.00
N ARG A 184 0.10 -18.20 6.21
CA ARG A 184 0.40 -17.17 5.21
C ARG A 184 1.63 -17.52 4.38
N PRO A 185 1.61 -17.29 3.05
CA PRO A 185 2.81 -17.05 2.26
C PRO A 185 3.17 -15.55 2.30
N LEU A 186 4.33 -15.22 2.87
CA LEU A 186 4.93 -13.88 2.85
C LEU A 186 5.50 -13.59 1.46
N ALA A 187 4.91 -12.65 0.73
CA ALA A 187 5.56 -11.99 -0.39
C ALA A 187 6.20 -10.67 0.12
N SER A 188 7.53 -10.65 0.25
CA SER A 188 8.26 -9.42 0.55
C SER A 188 8.29 -8.53 -0.70
N LEU A 189 7.58 -7.42 -0.68
CA LEU A 189 7.78 -6.35 -1.65
C LEU A 189 8.66 -5.27 -1.03
N ASN A 190 9.76 -5.00 -1.74
CA ASN A 190 10.83 -4.03 -1.53
C ASN A 190 10.45 -2.82 -0.67
N THR A 191 11.17 -2.64 0.45
CA THR A 191 11.20 -1.40 1.22
C THR A 191 11.77 -0.28 0.35
N VAL A 192 10.97 0.75 0.09
CA VAL A 192 11.42 1.98 -0.58
C VAL A 192 12.48 2.65 0.31
N ASP A 193 13.59 3.06 -0.30
CA ASP A 193 14.72 3.70 0.36
C ASP A 193 14.25 5.04 0.98
N GLU A 194 14.23 5.11 2.31
CA GLU A 194 13.67 6.19 3.13
C GLU A 194 14.35 7.57 2.88
N LYS A 195 15.45 7.58 2.11
CA LYS A 195 16.27 8.77 1.83
C LYS A 195 15.78 9.66 0.68
N THR A 196 14.80 9.24 -0.12
CA THR A 196 14.34 10.00 -1.29
C THR A 196 13.01 10.73 -1.07
N TYR A 197 12.37 10.52 0.08
CA TYR A 197 11.04 11.09 0.36
C TYR A 197 11.13 12.41 1.13
N ASP A 198 10.58 13.49 0.57
CA ASP A 198 10.28 14.74 1.27
C ASP A 198 8.75 14.89 1.46
N PRO A 199 8.21 14.79 2.68
CA PRO A 199 6.79 14.95 2.96
C PRO A 199 6.26 16.36 2.68
N ASN A 200 7.15 17.36 2.58
CA ASN A 200 6.80 18.74 2.25
C ASN A 200 6.91 19.04 0.75
N ALA A 201 7.28 18.07 -0.08
CA ALA A 201 7.28 18.25 -1.53
C ALA A 201 5.85 18.56 -2.04
N THR A 202 5.70 19.73 -2.65
CA THR A 202 4.44 20.20 -3.24
C THR A 202 4.74 21.12 -4.42
N THR A 203 3.80 21.23 -5.35
CA THR A 203 3.86 22.12 -6.51
C THR A 203 3.24 23.50 -6.24
N ARG A 204 2.45 23.66 -5.16
CA ARG A 204 1.70 24.90 -4.88
C ARG A 204 2.60 26.04 -4.45
N ASN A 205 2.45 27.28 -4.91
CA ASN A 205 3.27 28.42 -4.44
C ASN A 205 4.79 28.24 -4.65
N ALA A 206 5.20 27.66 -5.78
CA ALA A 206 6.62 27.43 -6.11
C ALA A 206 7.46 28.73 -6.06
N GLU A 207 6.94 29.84 -6.59
CA GLU A 207 7.62 31.16 -6.52
C GLU A 207 7.81 31.65 -5.08
N GLN A 208 6.79 31.56 -4.22
CA GLN A 208 6.93 31.98 -2.82
C GLN A 208 7.93 31.11 -2.07
N ARG A 209 7.96 29.80 -2.34
CA ARG A 209 8.96 28.90 -1.75
C ARG A 209 10.37 29.20 -2.26
N GLN A 210 10.54 29.51 -3.53
CA GLN A 210 11.83 29.91 -4.09
C GLN A 210 12.31 31.21 -3.46
N ASN A 211 11.45 32.21 -3.34
CA ASN A 211 11.76 33.48 -2.68
C ASN A 211 12.18 33.27 -1.22
N LEU A 212 11.50 32.38 -0.49
CA LEU A 212 11.80 32.07 0.91
C LEU A 212 13.09 31.26 1.05
N ALA A 213 13.38 30.35 0.11
CA ALA A 213 14.66 29.64 0.05
C ALA A 213 15.82 30.61 -0.24
N ASP A 214 15.65 31.50 -1.21
CA ASP A 214 16.64 32.51 -1.56
C ASP A 214 16.92 33.47 -0.39
N GLU A 215 15.89 33.84 0.39
CA GLU A 215 16.02 34.62 1.63
C GLU A 215 16.84 33.87 2.71
N ILE A 216 16.64 32.56 2.86
CA ILE A 216 17.42 31.73 3.79
C ILE A 216 18.89 31.63 3.32
N PHE A 217 19.15 31.40 2.03
CA PHE A 217 20.52 31.28 1.53
C PHE A 217 21.26 32.62 1.46
N THR A 218 20.55 33.74 1.30
CA THR A 218 21.15 35.08 1.35
C THR A 218 21.40 35.54 2.79
N SER A 219 20.54 35.18 3.76
CA SER A 219 20.77 35.48 5.18
C SER A 219 21.88 34.64 5.83
N VAL A 220 22.10 33.40 5.38
CA VAL A 220 23.19 32.53 5.86
C VAL A 220 24.56 32.91 5.28
N LYS A 221 24.62 33.72 4.21
CA LYS A 221 25.88 34.12 3.53
C LYS A 221 26.54 35.38 4.10
N ALA A 222 26.30 35.72 5.36
CA ALA A 222 27.11 36.68 6.10
C ALA A 222 27.84 36.01 7.27
N PRO A 223 29.08 35.55 7.01
CA PRO A 223 30.18 35.93 7.89
C PRO A 223 31.25 36.64 7.07
N ALA A 224 31.33 37.96 7.25
CA ALA A 224 32.51 38.74 6.90
C ALA A 224 33.12 39.27 8.21
N ALA A 225 34.17 38.61 8.68
CA ALA A 225 35.34 39.12 9.40
C ALA A 225 36.08 37.95 10.07
#